data_AF-A0A4Q3CNV8-F1
#
_entry.id   AF-A0A4Q3CNV8-F1
#
_cell.length_a   1.000
_cell.length_b   1.000
_cell.length_c   1.000
_cell.angle_alpha   90.00
_cell.angle_beta   90.00
_cell.angle_gamma   90.00
#
_symmetry.space_group_name_H-M   'P 1'
#
loop_
_entity.id
_entity.type
_entity.pdbx_description
1 polymer ?
#
loop_
_entity_poly.entity_id
_entity_poly.type
_entity_poly.pdbx_seq_one_letter_code
_entity_poly.pdbx_strand_id
1 'polypeptide(L)'
;MRLSLSVLLSTSCLLALPAMAQQAPTGPTVANPANWPVAKSQGLIDPATEKFVSELLAKMSVEQKVGQMIQADIGNAKPEDLRKYPLGSILAGGNSPPLSGDDRSPRKAWIDTSRAFEK
;
A
#
# COMPACT_ATOMS: atom_id res chain seq x y z
N MET A 1 -44.99 -35.02 19.30
CA MET A 1 -46.09 -34.21 18.74
C MET A 1 -46.38 -33.07 19.71
N ARG A 2 -46.07 -31.83 19.28
CA ARG A 2 -46.66 -30.53 19.69
C ARG A 2 -46.54 -30.03 21.15
N LEU A 3 -45.67 -29.01 21.28
CA LEU A 3 -45.84 -27.69 21.94
C LEU A 3 -46.33 -27.64 23.41
N SER A 4 -45.71 -26.84 24.28
CA SER A 4 -46.10 -25.42 24.40
C SER A 4 -45.09 -24.51 25.12
N LEU A 5 -45.09 -23.28 24.61
CA LEU A 5 -44.48 -22.02 25.02
C LEU A 5 -45.10 -21.46 26.32
N SER A 6 -44.31 -20.98 27.28
CA SER A 6 -44.68 -19.96 28.29
C SER A 6 -43.41 -19.46 29.01
N VAL A 7 -42.86 -18.32 28.60
CA VAL A 7 -42.92 -17.03 29.34
C VAL A 7 -42.22 -17.09 30.70
N LEU A 8 -40.99 -16.57 30.74
CA LEU A 8 -40.39 -15.96 31.94
C LEU A 8 -39.62 -14.71 31.49
N LEU A 9 -40.40 -13.65 31.28
CA LEU A 9 -39.94 -12.28 31.16
C LEU A 9 -39.79 -11.74 32.58
N SER A 10 -38.57 -11.59 33.11
CA SER A 10 -38.33 -10.78 34.31
C SER A 10 -36.89 -10.30 34.42
N THR A 11 -36.77 -8.97 34.32
CA THR A 11 -35.77 -8.12 35.00
C THR A 11 -34.29 -8.32 34.70
N SER A 12 -33.81 -7.60 33.67
CA SER A 12 -32.48 -6.98 33.69
C SER A 12 -32.55 -5.65 32.95
N CYS A 13 -33.15 -4.65 33.61
CA CYS A 13 -33.00 -3.26 33.21
C CYS A 13 -31.60 -2.80 33.67
N LEU A 14 -30.57 -3.19 32.92
CA LEU A 14 -29.22 -2.68 33.08
C LEU A 14 -29.21 -1.23 32.58
N LEU A 15 -28.75 -0.34 33.46
CA LEU A 15 -28.56 1.09 33.25
C LEU A 15 -27.82 1.34 31.92
N ALA A 16 -28.56 1.69 30.87
CA ALA A 16 -27.98 2.27 29.66
C ALA A 16 -27.55 3.70 29.99
N LEU A 17 -26.33 3.85 30.51
CA LEU A 17 -25.66 5.14 30.48
C LEU A 17 -25.51 5.52 29.00
N PRO A 18 -26.04 6.67 28.54
CA PRO A 18 -25.74 7.12 27.20
C PRO A 18 -24.22 7.27 27.11
N ALA A 19 -23.61 6.55 26.18
CA ALA A 19 -22.23 6.80 25.82
C ALA A 19 -22.15 8.28 25.42
N MET A 20 -21.54 9.11 26.26
CA MET A 20 -21.25 10.49 25.89
C MET A 20 -20.31 10.40 24.69
N ALA A 21 -20.82 10.74 23.51
CA ALA A 21 -20.00 10.86 22.32
C ALA A 21 -18.90 11.88 22.64
N GLN A 22 -17.66 11.43 22.66
CA GLN A 22 -16.52 12.28 22.94
C GLN A 22 -16.45 13.33 21.84
N GLN A 23 -16.87 14.55 22.15
CA GLN A 23 -16.91 15.66 21.20
C GLN A 23 -15.50 15.93 20.71
N ALA A 24 -15.30 15.81 19.39
CA ALA A 24 -14.02 16.13 18.79
C ALA A 24 -13.69 17.62 19.04
N PRO A 25 -12.42 17.97 19.32
CA PRO A 25 -12.03 19.36 19.56
C PRO A 25 -12.45 20.26 18.39
N THR A 26 -13.19 21.34 18.67
CA THR A 26 -13.77 22.26 17.66
C THR A 26 -12.85 23.44 17.34
N GLY A 27 -11.54 23.20 17.21
CA GLY A 27 -10.56 24.24 16.87
C GLY A 27 -9.60 23.77 15.76
N PRO A 28 -8.85 24.68 15.12
CA PRO A 28 -7.82 24.30 14.16
C PRO A 28 -6.80 23.40 14.86
N THR A 29 -6.81 22.12 14.50
CA THR A 29 -5.90 21.12 15.06
C THR A 29 -4.59 21.16 14.30
N VAL A 30 -3.54 21.69 14.94
CA VAL A 30 -2.17 21.49 14.47
C VAL A 30 -1.69 20.15 15.02
N ALA A 31 -1.20 19.27 14.14
CA ALA A 31 -0.59 18.02 14.58
C ALA A 31 0.59 18.34 15.52
N ASN A 32 0.63 17.70 16.69
CA ASN A 32 1.77 17.79 17.62
C ASN A 32 2.65 16.54 17.46
N PRO A 33 3.81 16.61 16.77
CA PRO A 33 4.69 15.46 16.58
C PRO A 33 5.22 14.86 17.89
N ALA A 34 5.23 15.62 18.99
CA ALA A 34 5.65 15.11 20.30
C ALA A 34 4.70 14.02 20.85
N ASN A 35 3.47 13.95 20.33
CA ASN A 35 2.49 12.92 20.69
C ASN A 35 2.59 11.67 19.80
N TRP A 36 3.48 11.65 18.80
CA TRP A 36 3.60 10.50 17.92
C TRP A 36 4.26 9.34 18.68
N PRO A 37 3.64 8.14 18.70
CA PRO A 37 4.26 7.00 19.32
C PRO A 37 5.51 6.59 18.54
N VAL A 38 6.57 6.18 19.26
CA VAL A 38 7.74 5.58 18.63
C VAL A 38 7.35 4.23 18.03
N ALA A 39 7.53 4.08 16.72
CA ALA A 39 7.29 2.82 16.03
C ALA A 39 8.27 1.74 16.51
N LYS A 40 7.76 0.55 16.85
CA LYS A 40 8.54 -0.61 17.32
C LYS A 40 8.61 -1.72 16.26
N SER A 41 8.88 -1.36 15.01
CA SER A 41 8.95 -2.33 13.91
C SER A 41 10.07 -3.34 14.15
N GLN A 42 9.77 -4.63 13.97
CA GLN A 42 10.73 -5.73 14.14
C GLN A 42 11.16 -6.27 12.77
N GLY A 43 12.43 -6.65 12.63
CA GLY A 43 12.91 -7.39 11.44
C GLY A 43 13.04 -6.57 10.15
N LEU A 44 13.08 -5.24 10.23
CA LEU A 44 13.23 -4.38 9.04
C LEU A 44 14.69 -4.16 8.63
N ILE A 45 15.66 -4.50 9.47
CA ILE A 45 17.08 -4.23 9.25
C ILE A 45 17.84 -5.56 9.26
N ASP A 46 18.38 -5.92 8.11
CA ASP A 46 19.25 -7.08 7.92
C ASP A 46 20.65 -6.59 7.49
N PRO A 47 21.73 -6.93 8.21
CA PRO A 47 23.07 -6.41 7.91
C PRO A 47 23.57 -6.73 6.50
N ALA A 48 23.19 -7.89 5.93
CA ALA A 48 23.58 -8.24 4.57
C ALA A 48 22.85 -7.36 3.53
N THR A 49 21.56 -7.11 3.75
CA THR A 49 20.74 -6.21 2.93
C THR A 49 21.26 -4.77 2.99
N GLU A 50 21.56 -4.23 4.17
CA GLU A 50 22.09 -2.87 4.33
C GLU A 50 23.46 -2.71 3.67
N LYS A 51 24.32 -3.74 3.75
CA LYS A 51 25.60 -3.76 3.04
C LYS A 51 25.38 -3.72 1.53
N PHE A 52 24.48 -4.54 1.00
CA PHE A 52 24.15 -4.55 -0.44
C PHE A 52 23.62 -3.19 -0.90
N VAL A 53 22.67 -2.59 -0.16
CA VAL A 53 22.10 -1.26 -0.47
C VAL A 53 23.21 -0.20 -0.48
N SER A 54 24.08 -0.19 0.53
CA SER A 54 25.17 0.77 0.63
C SER A 54 26.16 0.65 -0.54
N GLU A 55 26.55 -0.58 -0.89
CA GLU A 55 27.45 -0.85 -2.03
C GLU A 55 26.82 -0.49 -3.38
N LEU A 56 25.51 -0.69 -3.54
CA LEU A 56 24.78 -0.33 -4.74
C LEU A 56 24.67 1.20 -4.88
N LEU A 57 24.24 1.90 -3.83
CA LEU A 57 24.09 3.36 -3.83
C LEU A 57 25.42 4.09 -4.08
N ALA A 58 26.55 3.52 -3.65
CA ALA A 58 27.89 4.07 -3.90
C ALA A 58 28.28 4.02 -5.39
N LYS A 59 27.72 3.06 -6.15
CA LYS A 59 28.00 2.86 -7.59
C LYS A 59 27.01 3.60 -8.49
N MET A 60 25.88 4.05 -7.95
CA MET A 60 24.83 4.73 -8.72
C MET A 60 25.15 6.20 -8.98
N SER A 61 24.90 6.65 -10.21
CA SER A 61 24.84 8.08 -10.55
C SER A 61 23.63 8.75 -9.89
N VAL A 62 23.58 10.09 -9.93
CA VAL A 62 22.42 10.84 -9.43
C VAL A 62 21.17 10.51 -10.26
N GLU A 63 21.31 10.40 -11.58
CA GLU A 63 20.23 10.03 -12.49
C GLU A 63 19.68 8.64 -12.18
N GLN A 64 20.54 7.67 -11.86
CA GLN A 64 20.11 6.35 -11.44
C GLN A 64 19.36 6.39 -10.10
N LYS A 65 19.82 7.18 -9.14
CA LYS A 65 19.14 7.34 -7.84
C LYS A 65 17.77 7.98 -8.00
N VAL A 66 17.68 9.05 -8.79
CA VAL A 66 16.41 9.71 -9.11
C VAL A 66 15.49 8.76 -9.88
N GLY A 67 16.03 7.98 -10.82
CA GLY A 67 15.29 6.94 -11.53
C GLY A 67 14.60 5.98 -10.58
N GLN A 68 15.31 5.47 -9.57
CA GLN A 68 14.75 4.57 -8.56
C GLN A 68 13.63 5.20 -7.71
N MET A 69 13.56 6.53 -7.61
CA MET A 69 12.49 7.24 -6.90
C MET A 69 11.25 7.50 -7.78
N ILE A 70 11.35 7.29 -9.09
CA ILE A 70 10.26 7.54 -10.03
C ILE A 70 9.49 6.24 -10.29
N GLN A 71 8.17 6.35 -10.24
CA GLN A 71 7.22 5.32 -10.67
C GLN A 71 6.47 5.82 -11.91
N ALA A 72 6.54 5.08 -13.01
CA ALA A 72 5.74 5.36 -14.19
C ALA A 72 4.55 4.40 -14.30
N ASP A 73 3.51 4.83 -15.00
CA ASP A 73 2.37 4.00 -15.32
C ASP A 73 2.57 3.28 -16.67
N ILE A 74 2.10 2.03 -16.81
CA ILE A 74 2.21 1.21 -18.03
C ILE A 74 1.72 1.97 -19.27
N GLY A 75 0.63 2.75 -19.14
CA GLY A 75 0.06 3.50 -20.26
C GLY A 75 0.94 4.65 -20.77
N ASN A 76 1.95 5.06 -20.00
CA ASN A 76 2.79 6.22 -20.29
C ASN A 76 4.29 5.88 -20.41
N ALA A 77 4.66 4.62 -20.27
CA ALA A 77 6.04 4.15 -20.39
C ALA A 77 6.15 3.03 -21.41
N LYS A 78 7.27 2.97 -22.12
CA LYS A 78 7.62 1.84 -22.97
C LYS A 78 8.78 1.07 -22.34
N PRO A 79 8.86 -0.26 -22.54
CA PRO A 79 10.02 -1.04 -22.09
C PRO A 79 11.37 -0.44 -22.53
N GLU A 80 11.42 0.12 -23.74
CA GLU A 80 12.67 0.69 -24.28
C GLU A 80 13.10 1.96 -23.54
N ASP A 81 12.18 2.68 -22.90
CA ASP A 81 12.47 3.89 -22.12
C ASP A 81 13.35 3.55 -20.91
N LEU A 82 13.24 2.33 -20.37
CA LEU A 82 14.01 1.92 -19.18
C LEU A 82 15.51 1.83 -19.41
N ARG A 83 15.94 1.65 -20.68
CA ARG A 83 17.37 1.72 -21.04
C ARG A 83 17.94 3.13 -20.90
N LYS A 84 17.10 4.15 -21.05
CA LYS A 84 17.49 5.56 -20.92
C LYS A 84 17.19 6.10 -19.52
N TYR A 85 16.08 5.67 -18.94
CA TYR A 85 15.58 6.12 -17.65
C TYR A 85 15.39 4.90 -16.74
N PRO A 86 16.36 4.57 -15.86
CA PRO A 86 16.31 3.37 -15.02
C PRO A 86 15.32 3.56 -13.85
N LEU A 87 14.03 3.52 -14.18
CA LEU A 87 12.94 3.75 -13.22
C LEU A 87 12.93 2.68 -12.12
N GLY A 88 12.51 3.06 -10.92
CA GLY A 88 12.43 2.14 -9.78
C GLY A 88 11.22 1.25 -9.81
N SER A 89 10.14 1.67 -10.48
CA SER A 89 8.94 0.86 -10.60
C SER A 89 8.06 1.24 -11.80
N ILE A 90 7.27 0.27 -12.24
CA ILE A 90 6.18 0.42 -13.19
C ILE A 90 4.88 0.04 -12.48
N LEU A 91 3.83 0.83 -12.71
CA LEU A 91 2.51 0.69 -12.09
C LEU A 91 1.45 0.35 -13.14
N ALA A 92 0.55 -0.57 -12.80
CA ALA A 92 -0.73 -0.73 -13.46
C ALA A 92 -1.78 0.11 -12.73
N GLY A 93 -2.01 1.35 -13.17
CA GLY A 93 -2.85 2.34 -12.47
C GLY A 93 -4.36 2.09 -12.50
N GLY A 94 -4.83 1.01 -13.13
CA GLY A 94 -6.24 0.61 -13.21
C GLY A 94 -6.98 1.03 -14.48
N ASN A 95 -6.47 2.03 -15.21
CA ASN A 95 -6.87 2.33 -16.60
C ASN A 95 -5.72 2.04 -17.58
N SER A 96 -4.85 1.12 -17.17
CA SER A 96 -3.57 0.83 -17.79
C SER A 96 -3.48 -0.69 -17.94
N PRO A 97 -4.09 -1.23 -19.02
CA PRO A 97 -4.11 -2.66 -19.28
C PRO A 97 -2.68 -3.16 -19.56
N PRO A 98 -2.48 -4.50 -19.65
CA PRO A 98 -1.25 -5.03 -20.20
C PRO A 98 -0.97 -4.44 -21.58
N LEU A 99 0.31 -4.43 -21.99
CA LEU A 99 0.75 -3.87 -23.28
C LEU A 99 0.01 -4.50 -24.48
N SER A 100 -0.53 -5.71 -24.30
CA SER A 100 -1.42 -6.36 -25.25
C SER A 100 -2.80 -6.59 -24.61
N GLY A 101 -3.85 -6.07 -25.24
CA GLY A 101 -5.24 -6.32 -24.85
C GLY A 101 -5.83 -5.22 -23.97
N ASP A 102 -6.81 -5.60 -23.15
CA ASP A 102 -7.56 -4.71 -22.25
C ASP A 102 -7.44 -5.14 -20.77
N ASP A 103 -8.13 -4.43 -19.86
CA ASP A 103 -8.05 -4.68 -18.41
C ASP A 103 -8.55 -6.08 -18.01
N ARG A 104 -9.35 -6.74 -18.86
CA ARG A 104 -9.88 -8.09 -18.66
C ARG A 104 -9.01 -9.16 -19.33
N SER A 105 -7.84 -8.80 -19.83
CA SER A 105 -6.91 -9.73 -20.46
C SER A 105 -6.54 -10.89 -19.54
N PRO A 106 -6.32 -12.10 -20.10
CA PRO A 106 -5.94 -13.26 -19.32
C PRO A 106 -4.56 -13.09 -18.69
N ARG A 107 -4.28 -13.87 -17.63
CA ARG A 107 -3.02 -13.88 -16.87
C ARG A 107 -1.76 -13.79 -17.74
N LYS A 108 -1.73 -14.47 -18.88
CA LYS A 108 -0.56 -14.50 -19.77
C LYS A 108 -0.16 -13.10 -20.25
N ALA A 109 -1.11 -12.24 -20.62
CA ALA A 109 -0.83 -10.89 -21.11
C ALA A 109 -0.15 -10.01 -20.04
N TRP A 110 -0.57 -10.15 -18.79
CA TRP A 110 0.03 -9.46 -17.65
C TRP A 110 1.46 -9.94 -17.37
N ILE A 111 1.70 -11.26 -17.39
CA ILE A 111 3.04 -11.82 -17.23
C ILE A 111 3.97 -11.36 -18.36
N ASP A 112 3.50 -11.41 -19.60
CA ASP A 112 4.27 -10.96 -20.75
C ASP A 112 4.61 -9.47 -20.67
N THR A 113 3.69 -8.65 -20.15
CA THR A 113 3.92 -7.22 -19.89
C THR A 113 4.98 -6.99 -18.81
N SER A 114 4.92 -7.69 -17.67
CA SER A 114 5.97 -7.61 -16.62
C SER A 114 7.34 -7.93 -17.20
N ARG A 115 7.43 -9.05 -17.93
CA ARG A 115 8.66 -9.50 -18.57
C ARG A 115 9.18 -8.56 -19.66
N ALA A 116 8.31 -7.72 -20.23
CA ALA A 116 8.75 -6.72 -21.19
C ALA A 116 9.53 -5.60 -20.49
N PHE A 117 9.06 -5.13 -19.33
CA PHE A 117 9.71 -4.07 -18.53
C PHE A 117 10.90 -4.56 -17.67
N GLU A 118 11.12 -5.88 -17.54
CA GLU A 118 12.25 -6.46 -16.81
C GLU A 118 13.55 -6.60 -17.64
N LYS A 119 13.55 -6.13 -18.90
CA LYS A 119 14.65 -6.30 -19.85
C LYS A 119 15.39 -5.00 -20.13
#